data_AF-A0A7W2T2L3-F1
#
_entry.id   AF-A0A7W2T2L3-F1
#
_cell.length_a   1.000
_cell.length_b   1.000
_cell.length_c   1.000
_cell.angle_alpha   90.00
_cell.angle_beta   90.00
_cell.angle_gamma   90.00
#
_symmetry.space_group_name_H-M   'P 1'
#
loop_
_entity.id
_entity.type
_entity.pdbx_description
1 polymer ?
#
loop_
_entity_poly.entity_id
_entity_poly.type
_entity_poly.pdbx_seq_one_letter_code
_entity_poly.pdbx_strand_id
1 'polypeptide(L)'
;MNINKLIQSINRAKKIRRALPYHQQEISGVNVSDKELPQVLKTIMLLFKQFKLNEFDINISHWGEVILIEPYRQIKVILSVGYFEQDHSVYSVKKRLKICDYFDVSALDFNSRKLLIRIRAARTNTKWREHSFSDIENGRILAENFAEQIIEITSSLVSTTRFDPYKNFGQVTIEDVLAIARYGSALYGRETVLFFLVRDKEALSYPQKIIIDKSEMKITNFNGFTRSYLLNKKAIKLLGLLPINFEGEETIIER
;
A
#
# COMPACT_ATOMS: atom_id res chain seq x y z
N MET A 1 -8.29 12.11 12.95
CA MET A 1 -8.65 12.75 11.66
C MET A 1 -10.16 12.64 11.40
N ASN A 2 -10.81 13.65 10.79
CA ASN A 2 -12.22 13.59 10.39
C ASN A 2 -12.41 12.53 9.27
N ILE A 3 -13.51 11.78 9.28
CA ILE A 3 -13.87 10.76 8.29
C ILE A 3 -13.82 11.29 6.85
N ASN A 4 -14.29 12.52 6.61
CA ASN A 4 -14.22 13.12 5.27
C ASN A 4 -12.77 13.29 4.79
N LYS A 5 -11.85 13.66 5.70
CA LYS A 5 -10.42 13.73 5.39
C LYS A 5 -9.82 12.35 5.13
N LEU A 6 -10.22 11.32 5.89
CA LEU A 6 -9.81 9.93 5.65
C LEU A 6 -10.22 9.44 4.26
N ILE A 7 -11.47 9.68 3.86
CA ILE A 7 -11.96 9.32 2.52
C ILE A 7 -11.24 10.11 1.42
N GLN A 8 -10.97 11.40 1.64
CA GLN A 8 -10.16 12.20 0.71
C GLN A 8 -8.73 11.64 0.55
N SER A 9 -8.11 11.16 1.63
CA SER A 9 -6.79 10.51 1.55
C SER A 9 -6.81 9.26 0.68
N ILE A 10 -7.85 8.42 0.78
CA ILE A 10 -8.02 7.24 -0.09
C ILE A 10 -8.15 7.67 -1.56
N ASN A 11 -8.95 8.71 -1.84
CA ASN A 11 -9.11 9.23 -3.20
C ASN A 11 -7.82 9.82 -3.78
N ARG A 12 -7.03 10.52 -2.96
CA ARG A 12 -5.70 11.04 -3.38
C ARG A 12 -4.76 9.89 -3.66
N ALA A 13 -4.69 8.91 -2.75
CA ALA A 13 -3.86 7.72 -2.89
C ALA A 13 -4.18 6.92 -4.16
N LYS A 14 -5.45 6.86 -4.58
CA LYS A 14 -5.84 6.18 -5.82
C LYS A 14 -5.07 6.66 -7.05
N LYS A 15 -4.70 7.94 -7.11
CA LYS A 15 -3.91 8.52 -8.21
C LYS A 15 -2.50 7.97 -8.24
N ILE A 16 -1.84 7.88 -7.08
CA ILE A 16 -0.46 7.39 -6.99
C ILE A 16 -0.39 5.87 -7.12
N ARG A 17 -1.42 5.13 -6.68
CA ARG A 17 -1.46 3.66 -6.75
C ARG A 17 -1.33 3.07 -8.16
N ARG A 18 -1.40 3.87 -9.23
CA ARG A 18 -1.04 3.44 -10.60
C ARG A 18 0.45 3.06 -10.73
N ALA A 19 1.30 3.65 -9.90
CA ALA A 19 2.71 3.34 -9.81
C ALA A 19 3.00 2.11 -8.91
N LEU A 20 2.00 1.57 -8.22
CA LEU A 20 2.17 0.48 -7.26
C LEU A 20 2.79 -0.80 -7.86
N PRO A 21 2.49 -1.21 -9.11
CA PRO A 21 3.16 -2.36 -9.73
C PRO A 21 4.69 -2.21 -9.88
N TYR A 22 5.22 -0.99 -9.71
CA TYR A 22 6.65 -0.69 -9.79
C TYR A 22 7.32 -0.59 -8.41
N HIS A 23 6.56 -0.79 -7.34
CA HIS A 23 7.03 -0.80 -5.96
C HIS A 23 7.48 -2.21 -5.56
N GLN A 24 8.61 -2.33 -4.88
CA GLN A 24 9.16 -3.64 -4.47
C GLN A 24 8.40 -4.27 -3.30
N GLN A 25 7.80 -3.45 -2.43
CA GLN A 25 7.00 -3.94 -1.31
C GLN A 25 5.53 -4.05 -1.71
N GLU A 26 4.87 -5.07 -1.17
CA GLU A 26 3.42 -5.22 -1.26
C GLU A 26 2.72 -4.21 -0.34
N ILE A 27 2.06 -3.23 -0.93
CA ILE A 27 1.35 -2.17 -0.20
C ILE A 27 -0.15 -2.47 -0.21
N SER A 28 -0.69 -2.72 0.99
CA SER A 28 -2.11 -2.99 1.21
C SER A 28 -2.99 -1.73 0.98
N GLY A 29 -4.30 -1.83 1.18
CA GLY A 29 -5.21 -0.69 1.12
C GLY A 29 -6.32 -0.87 0.08
N VAL A 30 -6.83 0.22 -0.47
CA VAL A 30 -8.00 0.19 -1.36
C VAL A 30 -7.58 0.12 -2.82
N ASN A 31 -7.73 -1.06 -3.42
CA ASN A 31 -7.35 -1.36 -4.80
C ASN A 31 -8.52 -1.92 -5.62
N VAL A 32 -9.42 -1.03 -6.04
CA VAL A 32 -10.63 -1.35 -6.81
C VAL A 32 -10.74 -0.47 -8.06
N SER A 33 -11.60 -0.81 -9.03
CA SER A 33 -11.75 0.02 -10.22
C SER A 33 -12.45 1.36 -9.91
N ASP A 34 -12.32 2.34 -10.81
CA ASP A 34 -12.99 3.65 -10.64
C ASP A 34 -14.53 3.52 -10.65
N LYS A 35 -15.07 2.47 -11.28
CA LYS A 35 -16.50 2.17 -11.30
C LYS A 35 -17.02 1.69 -9.94
N GLU A 36 -16.21 0.91 -9.22
CA GLU A 36 -16.59 0.31 -7.94
C GLU A 36 -16.25 1.20 -6.75
N LEU A 37 -15.30 2.12 -6.93
CA LEU A 37 -14.79 2.99 -5.88
C LEU A 37 -15.90 3.70 -5.09
N PRO A 38 -16.97 4.28 -5.70
CA PRO A 38 -18.02 4.94 -4.93
C PRO A 38 -18.71 4.01 -3.91
N GLN A 39 -19.04 2.79 -4.33
CA GLN A 39 -19.69 1.80 -3.46
C GLN A 39 -18.74 1.34 -2.36
N VAL A 40 -17.47 1.09 -2.70
CA VAL A 40 -16.43 0.70 -1.75
C VAL A 40 -16.19 1.80 -0.70
N LEU A 41 -16.14 3.06 -1.12
CA LEU A 41 -15.98 4.19 -0.20
C LEU A 41 -17.18 4.35 0.74
N LYS A 42 -18.41 4.06 0.28
CA LYS A 42 -19.59 4.05 1.14
C LYS A 42 -19.45 3.02 2.27
N THR A 43 -19.01 1.80 1.93
CA THR A 43 -18.75 0.75 2.94
C THR A 43 -17.60 1.14 3.88
N ILE A 44 -16.47 1.61 3.35
CA ILE A 44 -15.33 2.07 4.16
C ILE A 44 -15.72 3.21 5.10
N MET A 45 -16.57 4.13 4.66
CA MET A 45 -17.07 5.21 5.51
C MET A 45 -17.88 4.67 6.69
N LEU A 46 -18.70 3.64 6.50
CA LEU A 46 -19.41 2.97 7.59
C LEU A 46 -18.43 2.28 8.55
N LEU A 47 -17.43 1.58 8.02
CA LEU A 47 -16.35 0.99 8.82
C LEU A 47 -15.64 2.04 9.67
N PHE A 48 -15.23 3.17 9.08
CA PHE A 48 -14.55 4.25 9.80
C PHE A 48 -15.41 4.89 10.88
N LYS A 49 -16.72 5.05 10.64
CA LYS A 49 -17.65 5.49 11.69
C LYS A 49 -17.63 4.52 12.86
N GLN A 50 -17.74 3.23 12.60
CA GLN A 50 -17.77 2.23 13.65
C GLN A 50 -16.44 2.12 14.40
N PHE A 51 -15.31 2.14 13.69
CA PHE A 51 -13.99 2.15 14.32
C PHE A 51 -13.80 3.40 15.19
N LYS A 52 -14.28 4.57 14.76
CA LYS A 52 -14.23 5.79 15.59
C LYS A 52 -15.13 5.71 16.83
N LEU A 53 -16.30 5.08 16.73
CA LEU A 53 -17.16 4.82 17.89
C LEU A 53 -16.51 3.87 18.91
N ASN A 54 -15.67 2.94 18.44
CA ASN A 54 -14.89 2.02 19.28
C ASN A 54 -13.47 2.57 19.57
N GLU A 55 -13.29 3.90 19.50
CA GLU A 55 -12.05 4.61 19.87
C GLU A 55 -10.78 4.23 19.10
N PHE A 56 -10.89 3.52 17.97
CA PHE A 56 -9.75 3.22 17.13
C PHE A 56 -9.15 4.49 16.53
N ASP A 57 -7.82 4.55 16.50
CA ASP A 57 -7.14 5.49 15.62
C ASP A 57 -7.04 4.93 14.20
N ILE A 58 -7.12 5.82 13.21
CA ILE A 58 -7.16 5.45 11.80
C ILE A 58 -6.15 6.32 11.06
N ASN A 59 -5.10 5.67 10.56
CA ASN A 59 -4.01 6.31 9.83
C ASN A 59 -3.99 5.79 8.39
N ILE A 60 -3.76 6.70 7.44
CA ILE A 60 -3.74 6.37 6.00
C ILE A 60 -2.44 6.89 5.39
N SER A 61 -1.67 5.99 4.76
CA SER A 61 -0.41 6.37 4.09
C SER A 61 -0.68 7.14 2.79
N HIS A 62 0.37 7.74 2.22
CA HIS A 62 0.28 8.39 0.91
C HIS A 62 -0.08 7.42 -0.22
N TRP A 63 0.25 6.12 -0.07
CA TRP A 63 -0.23 5.05 -0.96
C TRP A 63 -1.64 4.56 -0.67
N GLY A 64 -2.28 5.00 0.42
CA GLY A 64 -3.62 4.59 0.79
C GLY A 64 -3.70 3.25 1.53
N GLU A 65 -2.61 2.80 2.15
CA GLU A 65 -2.71 1.77 3.19
C GLU A 65 -3.50 2.32 4.35
N VAL A 66 -4.41 1.50 4.88
CA VAL A 66 -5.22 1.86 6.04
C VAL A 66 -4.74 1.05 7.23
N ILE A 67 -4.23 1.75 8.24
CA ILE A 67 -3.80 1.18 9.51
C ILE A 67 -4.77 1.65 10.60
N LEU A 68 -5.39 0.70 11.26
CA LEU A 68 -6.20 0.88 12.45
C LEU A 68 -5.31 0.63 13.67
N ILE A 69 -5.39 1.46 14.70
CA ILE A 69 -4.70 1.25 15.97
C ILE A 69 -5.76 0.95 17.02
N GLU A 70 -5.69 -0.26 17.57
CA GLU A 70 -6.60 -0.71 18.61
C GLU A 70 -6.35 0.05 19.92
N PRO A 71 -7.40 0.57 20.60
CA PRO A 71 -7.25 1.54 21.69
C PRO A 71 -6.53 1.01 22.93
N TYR A 72 -6.72 -0.26 23.31
CA TYR A 72 -6.23 -0.77 24.60
C TYR A 72 -4.79 -1.30 24.53
N ARG A 73 -4.50 -2.12 23.53
CA ARG A 73 -3.20 -2.80 23.34
C ARG A 73 -2.30 -2.07 22.36
N GLN A 74 -2.81 -1.05 21.67
CA GLN A 74 -2.09 -0.26 20.69
C GLN A 74 -1.53 -1.12 19.53
N ILE A 75 -2.23 -2.22 19.23
CA ILE A 75 -1.84 -3.12 18.14
C ILE A 75 -2.34 -2.54 16.82
N LYS A 76 -1.42 -2.38 15.87
CA LYS A 76 -1.71 -1.97 14.50
C LYS A 76 -2.39 -3.10 13.74
N VAL A 77 -3.44 -2.77 12.99
CA VAL A 77 -4.22 -3.67 12.16
C VAL A 77 -4.34 -3.09 10.76
N ILE A 78 -4.01 -3.89 9.76
CA ILE A 78 -4.05 -3.51 8.36
C ILE A 78 -5.44 -3.79 7.82
N LEU A 79 -6.05 -2.81 7.17
CA LEU A 79 -7.28 -2.96 6.40
C LEU A 79 -6.95 -2.88 4.91
N SER A 80 -7.40 -3.87 4.15
CA SER A 80 -7.23 -3.93 2.70
C SER A 80 -8.56 -4.24 2.02
N VAL A 81 -8.78 -3.61 0.86
CA VAL A 81 -9.96 -3.82 0.04
C VAL A 81 -9.54 -3.97 -1.41
N GLY A 82 -9.97 -5.04 -2.06
CA GLY A 82 -9.59 -5.28 -3.45
C GLY A 82 -10.01 -6.65 -3.95
N TYR A 83 -9.58 -6.95 -5.17
CA TYR A 83 -9.73 -8.28 -5.74
C TYR A 83 -8.59 -9.17 -5.30
N PHE A 84 -8.94 -10.32 -4.73
CA PHE A 84 -7.96 -11.29 -4.27
C PHE A 84 -8.32 -12.69 -4.72
N GLU A 85 -7.29 -13.49 -4.95
CA GLU A 85 -7.44 -14.92 -5.26
C GLU A 85 -7.92 -15.67 -4.01
N GLN A 86 -8.85 -16.61 -4.20
CA GLN A 86 -9.35 -17.44 -3.11
C GLN A 86 -8.39 -18.60 -2.84
N ASP A 87 -8.10 -18.90 -1.57
CA ASP A 87 -7.18 -19.98 -1.17
C ASP A 87 -7.54 -21.37 -1.74
N HIS A 88 -8.81 -21.61 -2.06
CA HIS A 88 -9.27 -22.87 -2.66
C HIS A 88 -8.63 -23.15 -4.02
N SER A 89 -8.33 -22.12 -4.82
CA SER A 89 -7.63 -22.29 -6.10
C SER A 89 -6.15 -22.63 -5.89
N VAL A 90 -5.50 -22.02 -4.90
CA VAL A 90 -4.08 -22.30 -4.58
C VAL A 90 -3.91 -23.70 -3.98
N TYR A 91 -4.83 -24.14 -3.12
CA TYR A 91 -4.78 -25.48 -2.53
C TYR A 91 -5.00 -26.57 -3.58
N SER A 92 -5.94 -26.38 -4.51
CA SER A 92 -6.19 -27.34 -5.59
C SER A 92 -4.98 -27.46 -6.53
N VAL A 93 -4.28 -26.35 -6.80
CA VAL A 93 -2.99 -26.34 -7.52
C VAL A 93 -1.91 -27.08 -6.75
N LYS A 94 -1.71 -26.78 -5.46
CA LYS A 94 -0.73 -27.49 -4.62
C LYS A 94 -1.02 -28.99 -4.57
N LYS A 95 -2.30 -29.39 -4.53
CA LYS A 95 -2.69 -30.81 -4.55
C LYS A 95 -2.39 -31.46 -5.90
N ARG A 96 -2.63 -30.77 -7.03
CA ARG A 96 -2.27 -31.26 -8.37
C ARG A 96 -0.76 -31.40 -8.54
N LEU A 97 0.04 -30.43 -8.08
CA LEU A 97 1.51 -30.51 -8.11
C LEU A 97 2.10 -31.66 -7.29
N LYS A 98 1.35 -32.19 -6.32
CA LYS A 98 1.76 -33.40 -5.58
C LYS A 98 1.55 -34.69 -6.38
N ILE A 99 0.75 -34.66 -7.44
CA ILE A 99 0.33 -35.84 -8.21
C ILE A 99 0.94 -35.83 -9.62
N CYS A 100 1.19 -34.65 -10.19
CA CYS A 100 1.76 -34.49 -11.52
C CYS A 100 2.90 -33.47 -11.50
N ASP A 101 4.01 -33.80 -12.16
CA ASP A 101 5.19 -32.92 -12.29
C ASP A 101 4.90 -31.68 -13.15
N TYR A 102 3.89 -31.79 -14.03
CA TYR A 102 3.39 -30.71 -14.87
C TYR A 102 1.87 -30.85 -15.03
N PHE A 103 1.18 -29.72 -15.19
CA PHE A 103 -0.22 -29.67 -15.55
C PHE A 103 -0.48 -28.43 -16.41
N ASP A 104 -1.52 -28.48 -17.23
CA ASP A 104 -1.93 -27.35 -18.05
C ASP A 104 -2.54 -26.23 -17.18
N VAL A 105 -1.90 -25.07 -17.18
CA VAL A 105 -2.31 -23.87 -16.43
C VAL A 105 -3.64 -23.32 -16.96
N SER A 106 -3.94 -23.52 -18.25
CA SER A 106 -5.21 -23.08 -18.85
C SER A 106 -6.41 -23.91 -18.37
N ALA A 107 -6.16 -25.12 -17.87
CA ALA A 107 -7.16 -26.00 -17.25
C ALA A 107 -7.40 -25.70 -15.77
N LEU A 108 -6.80 -24.63 -15.23
CA LEU A 108 -7.09 -24.12 -13.90
C LEU A 108 -7.97 -22.88 -14.01
N ASP A 109 -9.14 -22.95 -13.37
CA ASP A 109 -10.02 -21.80 -13.28
C ASP A 109 -9.51 -20.83 -12.19
N PHE A 110 -8.60 -19.95 -12.57
CA PHE A 110 -8.11 -18.86 -11.71
C PHE A 110 -9.12 -17.70 -11.62
N ASN A 111 -10.31 -17.77 -12.24
CA ASN A 111 -11.28 -16.67 -12.24
C ASN A 111 -12.02 -16.46 -10.91
N SER A 112 -11.63 -17.12 -9.83
CA SER A 112 -12.27 -16.93 -8.52
C SER A 112 -11.79 -15.68 -7.77
N ARG A 113 -11.35 -14.62 -8.47
CA ARG A 113 -11.04 -13.36 -7.78
C ARG A 113 -12.32 -12.74 -7.26
N LYS A 114 -12.43 -12.62 -5.94
CA LYS A 114 -13.57 -11.94 -5.29
C LYS A 114 -13.14 -10.57 -4.80
N LEU A 115 -14.07 -9.62 -4.86
CA LEU A 115 -13.91 -8.34 -4.20
C LEU A 115 -14.13 -8.56 -2.69
N LEU A 116 -13.06 -8.40 -1.91
CA LEU A 116 -13.07 -8.68 -0.48
C LEU A 116 -12.61 -7.47 0.33
N ILE A 117 -13.11 -7.40 1.57
CA ILE A 117 -12.53 -6.59 2.65
C ILE A 117 -11.76 -7.55 3.54
N ARG A 118 -10.48 -7.25 3.77
CA ARG A 118 -9.59 -8.07 4.57
C ARG A 118 -8.97 -7.27 5.70
N ILE A 119 -8.87 -7.86 6.88
CA ILE A 119 -8.12 -7.33 8.02
C ILE A 119 -7.09 -8.33 8.52
N ARG A 120 -5.96 -7.85 9.00
CA ARG A 120 -5.00 -8.64 9.78
C ARG A 120 -4.27 -7.76 10.77
N ALA A 121 -3.82 -8.32 11.89
CA ALA A 121 -2.83 -7.62 12.70
C ALA A 121 -1.54 -7.38 11.91
N ALA A 122 -0.88 -6.25 12.16
CA ALA A 122 0.43 -5.93 11.61
C ALA A 122 1.53 -6.68 12.37
N ARG A 123 1.47 -8.01 12.32
CA ARG A 123 2.36 -8.94 13.01
C ARG A 123 2.73 -10.07 12.06
N THR A 124 3.91 -10.63 12.28
CA THR A 124 4.35 -11.82 11.55
C THR A 124 3.40 -12.97 11.87
N ASN A 125 3.11 -13.81 10.88
CA ASN A 125 2.27 -15.01 11.00
C ASN A 125 0.79 -14.81 11.36
N THR A 126 0.27 -13.58 11.41
CA THR A 126 -1.17 -13.38 11.59
C THR A 126 -1.91 -13.50 10.27
N LYS A 127 -3.00 -14.28 10.27
CA LYS A 127 -3.81 -14.55 9.08
C LYS A 127 -4.74 -13.39 8.74
N TRP A 128 -5.06 -13.26 7.47
CA TRP A 128 -6.14 -12.38 7.01
C TRP A 128 -7.49 -12.96 7.43
N ARG A 129 -8.36 -12.11 7.98
CA ARG A 129 -9.81 -12.37 8.05
C ARG A 129 -10.48 -11.62 6.91
N GLU A 130 -11.37 -12.28 6.21
CA GLU A 130 -11.87 -11.83 4.91
C GLU A 130 -13.40 -11.85 4.88
N HIS A 131 -13.99 -10.83 4.26
CA HIS A 131 -15.43 -10.73 4.04
C HIS A 131 -15.68 -10.35 2.58
N SER A 132 -16.57 -11.09 1.92
CA SER A 132 -16.93 -10.78 0.53
C SER A 132 -17.92 -9.64 0.47
N PHE A 133 -17.76 -8.76 -0.54
CA PHE A 133 -18.76 -7.73 -0.79
C PHE A 133 -20.12 -8.29 -1.20
N SER A 134 -20.17 -9.52 -1.74
CA SER A 134 -21.42 -10.22 -2.04
C SER A 134 -22.25 -10.53 -0.79
N ASP A 135 -21.60 -10.65 0.36
CA ASP A 135 -22.23 -11.15 1.59
C ASP A 135 -22.67 -9.98 2.50
N ILE A 136 -22.45 -8.73 2.03
CA ILE A 136 -22.78 -7.51 2.78
C ILE A 136 -24.22 -7.10 2.48
N GLU A 137 -25.18 -7.67 3.21
CA GLU A 137 -26.57 -7.20 3.19
C GLU A 137 -26.72 -5.88 3.97
N ASN A 138 -25.98 -5.74 5.07
CA ASN A 138 -26.04 -4.56 5.94
C ASN A 138 -24.64 -4.10 6.33
N GLY A 139 -24.20 -2.97 5.74
CA GLY A 139 -22.88 -2.40 5.98
C GLY A 139 -22.63 -1.94 7.42
N ARG A 140 -23.66 -1.71 8.23
CA ARG A 140 -23.52 -1.37 9.65
C ARG A 140 -23.19 -2.61 10.49
N ILE A 141 -23.95 -3.69 10.30
CA ILE A 141 -23.70 -4.97 10.98
C ILE A 141 -22.30 -5.48 10.62
N LEU A 142 -21.91 -5.35 9.35
CA LEU A 142 -20.56 -5.66 8.92
C LEU A 142 -19.51 -4.85 9.71
N ALA A 143 -19.73 -3.54 9.86
CA ALA A 143 -18.80 -2.68 10.58
C ALA A 143 -18.67 -3.06 12.06
N GLU A 144 -19.79 -3.39 12.70
CA GLU A 144 -19.84 -3.89 14.09
C GLU A 144 -19.04 -5.20 14.20
N ASN A 145 -19.31 -6.17 13.32
CA ASN A 145 -18.58 -7.44 13.27
C ASN A 145 -17.07 -7.26 13.03
N PHE A 146 -16.66 -6.31 12.19
CA PHE A 146 -15.24 -6.03 11.95
C PHE A 146 -14.56 -5.48 13.20
N ALA A 147 -15.22 -4.58 13.95
CA ALA A 147 -14.64 -4.04 15.19
C ALA A 147 -14.43 -5.16 16.23
N GLU A 148 -15.43 -6.04 16.40
CA GLU A 148 -15.34 -7.19 17.30
C GLU A 148 -14.23 -8.16 16.87
N GLN A 149 -14.13 -8.48 15.58
CA GLN A 149 -13.07 -9.36 15.06
C GLN A 149 -11.67 -8.77 15.29
N ILE A 150 -11.52 -7.44 15.20
CA ILE A 150 -10.24 -6.80 15.50
C ILE A 150 -9.89 -6.98 16.99
N ILE A 151 -10.84 -6.76 17.88
CA ILE A 151 -10.65 -6.96 19.33
C ILE A 151 -10.29 -8.42 19.60
N GLU A 152 -10.96 -9.38 18.96
CA GLU A 152 -10.66 -10.80 19.09
C GLU A 152 -9.23 -11.12 18.61
N ILE A 153 -8.85 -10.70 17.39
CA ILE A 153 -7.50 -10.90 16.84
C ILE A 153 -6.45 -10.34 17.80
N THR A 154 -6.64 -9.10 18.26
CA THR A 154 -5.66 -8.38 19.07
C THR A 154 -5.59 -8.88 20.52
N SER A 155 -6.69 -9.41 21.06
CA SER A 155 -6.73 -9.96 22.42
C SER A 155 -5.81 -11.17 22.62
N SER A 156 -5.64 -11.96 21.57
CA SER A 156 -4.74 -13.13 21.55
C SER A 156 -3.26 -12.79 21.41
N LEU A 157 -2.92 -11.52 21.15
CA LEU A 157 -1.57 -11.07 20.83
C LEU A 157 -0.93 -10.32 22.00
N VAL A 158 0.38 -10.49 22.14
CA VAL A 158 1.21 -9.70 23.05
C VAL A 158 1.33 -8.27 22.50
N SER A 159 1.18 -7.27 23.38
CA SER A 159 1.21 -5.85 23.01
C SER A 159 2.57 -5.44 22.44
N THR A 160 3.67 -5.89 23.05
CA THR A 160 5.03 -5.56 22.64
C THR A 160 5.52 -6.44 21.48
N THR A 161 6.10 -5.80 20.46
CA THR A 161 6.79 -6.48 19.36
C THR A 161 8.27 -6.08 19.32
N ARG A 162 9.16 -7.03 19.01
CA ARG A 162 10.59 -6.74 18.75
C ARG A 162 10.81 -6.01 17.42
N PHE A 163 9.90 -6.18 16.48
CA PHE A 163 9.96 -5.58 15.15
C PHE A 163 8.59 -5.00 14.78
N ASP A 164 8.52 -3.68 14.59
CA ASP A 164 7.32 -3.01 14.08
C ASP A 164 7.51 -2.72 12.59
N PRO A 165 6.91 -3.52 11.69
CA PRO A 165 7.02 -3.29 10.24
C PRO A 165 6.46 -1.93 9.80
N TYR A 166 5.67 -1.29 10.66
CA TYR A 166 5.01 0.00 10.40
C TYR A 166 5.57 1.13 11.28
N LYS A 167 6.81 1.01 11.78
CA LYS A 167 7.46 2.08 12.57
C LYS A 167 7.52 3.40 11.79
N ASN A 168 7.86 3.33 10.50
CA ASN A 168 7.98 4.49 9.60
C ASN A 168 6.71 4.70 8.76
N PHE A 169 5.55 4.26 9.25
CA PHE A 169 4.30 4.32 8.48
C PHE A 169 3.96 5.77 8.07
N GLY A 170 3.68 5.94 6.78
CA GLY A 170 3.31 7.25 6.21
C GLY A 170 4.49 8.12 5.80
N GLN A 171 5.73 7.80 6.22
CA GLN A 171 6.94 8.47 5.74
C GLN A 171 7.24 8.07 4.29
N VAL A 172 7.81 8.99 3.53
CA VAL A 172 8.31 8.71 2.17
C VAL A 172 9.65 8.02 2.29
N THR A 173 9.79 6.89 1.62
CA THR A 173 10.99 6.07 1.56
C THR A 173 11.68 6.23 0.20
N ILE A 174 12.93 5.79 0.13
CA ILE A 174 13.67 5.72 -1.13
C ILE A 174 12.91 4.87 -2.16
N GLU A 175 12.31 3.76 -1.73
CA GLU A 175 11.58 2.86 -2.62
C GLU A 175 10.30 3.51 -3.16
N ASP A 176 9.63 4.38 -2.40
CA ASP A 176 8.50 5.16 -2.91
C ASP A 176 8.92 6.06 -4.09
N VAL A 177 10.04 6.76 -3.93
CA VAL A 177 10.61 7.61 -5.00
C VAL A 177 11.00 6.77 -6.21
N LEU A 178 11.63 5.62 -6.00
CA LEU A 178 12.04 4.72 -7.09
C LEU A 178 10.84 4.10 -7.81
N ALA A 179 9.77 3.75 -7.10
CA ALA A 179 8.53 3.26 -7.71
C ALA A 179 7.93 4.31 -8.66
N ILE A 180 7.88 5.57 -8.22
CA ILE A 180 7.45 6.69 -9.08
C ILE A 180 8.41 6.90 -10.25
N ALA A 181 9.72 6.79 -10.03
CA ALA A 181 10.71 6.91 -11.10
C ALA A 181 10.55 5.82 -12.17
N ARG A 182 10.36 4.56 -11.75
CA ARG A 182 10.13 3.41 -12.64
C ARG A 182 8.80 3.56 -13.39
N TYR A 183 7.74 3.97 -12.71
CA TYR A 183 6.46 4.27 -13.34
C TYR A 183 6.58 5.40 -14.38
N GLY A 184 7.25 6.49 -14.03
CA GLY A 184 7.49 7.61 -14.94
C GLY A 184 8.33 7.24 -16.15
N SER A 185 9.36 6.43 -15.94
CA SER A 185 10.19 5.86 -17.01
C SER A 185 9.36 5.01 -17.96
N ALA A 186 8.48 4.15 -17.45
CA ALA A 186 7.59 3.34 -18.28
C ALA A 186 6.56 4.18 -19.05
N LEU A 187 6.06 5.26 -18.44
CA LEU A 187 5.04 6.11 -19.03
C LEU A 187 5.58 7.06 -20.10
N TYR A 188 6.77 7.63 -19.91
CA TYR A 188 7.30 8.71 -20.76
C TYR A 188 8.62 8.38 -21.47
N GLY A 189 9.24 7.23 -21.16
CA GLY A 189 10.51 6.84 -21.78
C GLY A 189 11.58 7.93 -21.67
N ARG A 190 12.35 8.15 -22.73
CA ARG A 190 13.45 9.12 -22.78
C ARG A 190 13.04 10.58 -22.57
N GLU A 191 11.74 10.89 -22.61
CA GLU A 191 11.23 12.25 -22.42
C GLU A 191 11.22 12.70 -20.95
N THR A 192 11.55 11.80 -20.01
CA THR A 192 11.68 12.12 -18.58
C THR A 192 13.08 11.77 -18.08
N VAL A 193 13.62 12.61 -17.20
CA VAL A 193 14.93 12.32 -16.56
C VAL A 193 14.87 11.03 -15.73
N LEU A 194 13.68 10.65 -15.26
CA LEU A 194 13.45 9.42 -14.50
C LEU A 194 13.84 8.16 -15.29
N PHE A 195 13.78 8.18 -16.62
CA PHE A 195 14.22 7.07 -17.47
C PHE A 195 15.72 6.82 -17.40
N PHE A 196 16.51 7.89 -17.31
CA PHE A 196 17.96 7.78 -17.17
C PHE A 196 18.33 7.37 -15.75
N LEU A 197 17.63 7.92 -14.75
CA LEU A 197 17.80 7.56 -13.34
C LEU A 197 17.61 6.06 -13.11
N VAL A 198 16.50 5.46 -13.57
CA VAL A 198 16.23 4.03 -13.31
C VAL A 198 17.19 3.07 -14.04
N ARG A 199 17.95 3.58 -15.01
CA ARG A 199 18.96 2.84 -15.76
C ARG A 199 20.37 3.06 -15.22
N ASP A 200 20.52 3.93 -14.24
CA ASP A 200 21.79 4.28 -13.64
C ASP A 200 22.19 3.25 -12.59
N LYS A 201 22.90 2.22 -13.04
CA LYS A 201 23.30 1.11 -12.16
C LYS A 201 24.21 1.55 -11.03
N GLU A 202 25.04 2.57 -11.24
CA GLU A 202 25.99 3.06 -10.24
C GLU A 202 25.27 3.81 -9.14
N ALA A 203 24.41 4.79 -9.51
CA ALA A 203 23.65 5.57 -8.54
C ALA A 203 22.63 4.71 -7.76
N LEU A 204 22.06 3.68 -8.41
CA LEU A 204 21.04 2.80 -7.81
C LEU A 204 21.59 1.53 -7.16
N SER A 205 22.91 1.36 -7.11
CA SER A 205 23.50 0.26 -6.34
C SER A 205 23.39 0.57 -4.84
N TYR A 206 22.33 0.06 -4.19
CA TYR A 206 22.04 0.30 -2.77
C TYR A 206 21.95 1.80 -2.41
N PRO A 207 20.93 2.53 -2.90
CA PRO A 207 20.72 3.93 -2.56
C PRO A 207 20.51 4.10 -1.04
N GLN A 208 21.20 5.08 -0.46
CA GLN A 208 21.16 5.40 0.98
C GLN A 208 20.47 6.72 1.27
N LYS A 209 20.58 7.68 0.35
CA LYS A 209 20.02 9.02 0.52
C LYS A 209 19.52 9.57 -0.81
N ILE A 210 18.33 10.15 -0.79
CA ILE A 210 17.79 10.97 -1.87
C ILE A 210 17.52 12.36 -1.33
N ILE A 211 18.07 13.38 -1.99
CA ILE A 211 17.77 14.79 -1.73
C ILE A 211 17.03 15.33 -2.94
N ILE A 212 15.87 15.95 -2.71
CA ILE A 212 15.09 16.60 -3.76
C ILE A 212 14.97 18.07 -3.38
N ASP A 213 15.50 18.94 -4.24
CA ASP A 213 15.42 20.39 -4.11
C ASP A 213 14.94 20.98 -5.43
N LYS A 214 13.73 21.57 -5.42
CA LYS A 214 13.10 22.27 -6.56
C LYS A 214 13.11 21.49 -7.88
N SER A 215 14.21 21.59 -8.63
CA SER A 215 14.37 21.00 -9.95
C SER A 215 15.57 20.06 -10.03
N GLU A 216 16.17 19.69 -8.90
CA GLU A 216 17.29 18.76 -8.83
C GLU A 216 16.95 17.60 -7.88
N MET A 217 17.37 16.40 -8.27
CA MET A 217 17.40 15.23 -7.41
C MET A 217 18.84 14.72 -7.30
N LYS A 218 19.34 14.54 -6.09
CA LYS A 218 20.63 13.91 -5.80
C LYS A 218 20.41 12.56 -5.17
N ILE A 219 21.02 11.53 -5.73
CA ILE A 219 21.01 10.18 -5.15
C ILE A 219 22.43 9.86 -4.71
N THR A 220 22.56 9.47 -3.44
CA THR A 220 23.83 8.97 -2.88
C THR A 220 23.67 7.50 -2.53
N ASN A 221 24.59 6.69 -3.02
CA ASN A 221 24.62 5.26 -2.77
C ASN A 221 25.46 4.90 -1.53
N PHE A 222 25.48 3.61 -1.17
CA PHE A 222 26.23 3.13 0.00
C PHE A 222 27.74 3.36 -0.08
N ASN A 223 28.30 3.46 -1.28
CA ASN A 223 29.72 3.73 -1.50
C ASN A 223 30.05 5.22 -1.45
N GLY A 224 29.09 6.09 -1.12
CA GLY A 224 29.26 7.54 -1.13
C GLY A 224 29.29 8.17 -2.52
N PHE A 225 29.01 7.40 -3.59
CA PHE A 225 28.86 7.96 -4.92
C PHE A 225 27.54 8.72 -5.00
N THR A 226 27.64 10.01 -5.34
CA THR A 226 26.50 10.90 -5.51
C THR A 226 26.32 11.26 -6.98
N ARG A 227 25.09 11.18 -7.47
CA ARG A 227 24.72 11.65 -8.80
C ARG A 227 23.52 12.59 -8.75
N SER A 228 23.62 13.68 -9.50
CA SER A 228 22.54 14.66 -9.69
C SER A 228 21.75 14.43 -10.97
N TYR A 229 20.46 14.70 -10.91
CA TYR A 229 19.53 14.67 -12.03
C TYR A 229 18.69 15.94 -12.05
N LEU A 230 18.68 16.66 -13.18
CA LEU A 230 17.79 17.81 -13.37
C LEU A 230 16.38 17.33 -13.73
N LEU A 231 15.43 17.60 -12.83
CA LEU A 231 14.03 17.22 -12.93
C LEU A 231 13.30 18.13 -13.91
N ASN A 232 12.81 17.54 -15.00
CA ASN A 232 11.91 18.23 -15.91
C ASN A 232 10.47 18.28 -15.36
N LYS A 233 9.60 19.08 -15.99
CA LYS A 233 8.19 19.26 -15.56
C LYS A 233 7.42 17.94 -15.39
N LYS A 234 7.71 16.93 -16.22
CA LYS A 234 7.09 15.60 -16.13
C LYS A 234 7.53 14.87 -14.86
N ALA A 235 8.83 14.89 -14.57
CA ALA A 235 9.39 14.29 -13.37
C ALA A 235 8.87 14.96 -12.09
N ILE A 236 8.88 16.29 -12.03
CA ILE A 236 8.34 17.07 -10.89
C ILE A 236 6.87 16.72 -10.65
N LYS A 237 6.05 16.72 -11.72
CA LYS A 237 4.61 16.38 -11.60
C LYS A 237 4.37 14.98 -11.05
N LEU A 238 5.18 13.99 -11.43
CA LEU A 238 5.04 12.62 -10.95
C LEU A 238 5.51 12.47 -9.52
N LEU A 239 6.67 13.02 -9.18
CA LEU A 239 7.21 12.98 -7.82
C LEU A 239 6.34 13.78 -6.84
N GLY A 240 5.69 14.85 -7.30
CA GLY A 240 4.70 15.60 -6.53
C GLY A 240 3.41 14.83 -6.20
N LEU A 241 3.28 13.57 -6.63
CA LEU A 241 2.25 12.66 -6.11
C LEU A 241 2.60 12.18 -4.69
N LEU A 242 3.88 12.15 -4.33
CA LEU A 242 4.36 11.94 -2.98
C LEU A 242 4.30 13.26 -2.20
N PRO A 243 4.23 13.23 -0.86
CA PRO A 243 4.29 14.43 -0.03
C PRO A 243 5.73 14.99 0.04
N ILE A 244 6.27 15.38 -1.12
CA ILE A 244 7.58 15.99 -1.31
C ILE A 244 7.38 17.49 -1.53
N ASN A 245 8.19 18.32 -0.86
CA ASN A 245 8.15 19.76 -1.05
C ASN A 245 9.08 20.17 -2.19
N PHE A 246 8.52 20.82 -3.22
CA PHE A 246 9.26 21.34 -4.37
C PHE A 246 9.40 22.87 -4.37
N GLU A 247 8.72 23.57 -3.45
CA GLU A 247 8.65 25.04 -3.42
C GLU A 247 9.40 25.66 -2.24
N GLY A 248 10.01 24.84 -1.36
CA GLY A 248 10.64 25.28 -0.11
C GLY A 248 11.92 24.53 0.24
N GLU A 249 12.01 24.06 1.49
CA GLU A 249 13.16 23.32 2.03
C GLU A 249 13.42 22.00 1.30
N GLU A 250 14.70 21.60 1.23
CA GLU A 250 15.13 20.35 0.63
C GLU A 250 14.41 19.17 1.29
N THR A 251 13.83 18.28 0.48
CA THR A 251 13.28 17.02 0.99
C THR A 251 14.40 15.99 1.06
N ILE A 252 14.76 15.59 2.27
CA ILE A 252 15.78 14.57 2.53
C ILE A 252 15.12 13.24 2.89
N ILE A 253 15.45 12.20 2.14
CA ILE A 253 14.95 10.84 2.34
C ILE A 253 16.15 9.92 2.56
N GLU A 254 16.23 9.32 3.74
CA GLU A 254 17.32 8.43 4.15
C GLU A 254 16.78 7.04 4.50
N ARG A 255 17.64 6.04 4.39
CA ARG A 255 17.31 4.65 4.65
C ARG A 255 17.32 4.28 6.13
#